data_AF-A0A926DTU9-F1
#
_entry.id   AF-A0A926DTU9-F1
#
_cell.length_a   1.000
_cell.length_b   1.000
_cell.length_c   1.000
_cell.angle_alpha   90.00
_cell.angle_beta   90.00
_cell.angle_gamma   90.00
#
_symmetry.space_group_name_H-M   'P 1'
#
loop_
_entity.id
_entity.type
_entity.pdbx_description
1 polymer ?
#
loop_
_entity_poly.entity_id
_entity_poly.type
_entity_poly.pdbx_seq_one_letter_code
_entity_poly.pdbx_strand_id
1 'polypeptide(L)'
;MVAKYGDIRAQIAQIIADNLEGEETLEQLKENDDLTELEINSILFIKIIIGIENQFNIEFDDEALDYSKFVSMENLIYYVQEKL
;
A
#
# COMPACT_ATOMS: atom_id res chain seq x y z
N MET A 1 21.22 -13.33 3.70
CA MET A 1 20.99 -12.03 4.35
C MET A 1 19.61 -11.57 3.91
N VAL A 2 18.62 -11.61 4.79
CA VAL A 2 17.31 -10.97 4.53
C VAL A 2 17.10 -10.03 5.70
N ALA A 3 17.03 -8.74 5.39
CA ALA A 3 17.16 -7.65 6.33
C ALA A 3 15.95 -7.53 7.27
N LYS A 4 16.18 -6.79 8.34
CA LYS A 4 15.46 -6.66 9.61
C LYS A 4 14.00 -6.15 9.59
N TYR A 5 13.36 -6.11 8.42
CA TYR A 5 11.96 -5.74 8.23
C TYR A 5 11.38 -6.80 7.30
N GLY A 6 10.53 -7.70 7.80
CA GLY A 6 9.91 -8.71 6.96
C GLY A 6 9.08 -8.02 5.87
N ASP A 7 9.65 -7.97 4.67
CA ASP A 7 9.12 -7.47 3.40
C ASP A 7 8.07 -6.33 3.50
N ILE A 8 8.49 -5.06 3.34
CA ILE A 8 7.60 -3.88 3.32
C ILE A 8 6.44 -4.09 2.33
N ARG A 9 6.72 -4.75 1.19
CA ARG A 9 5.71 -5.13 0.22
C ARG A 9 4.62 -6.00 0.86
N ALA A 10 5.01 -7.05 1.59
CA ALA A 10 4.07 -7.96 2.20
C ALA A 10 3.19 -7.26 3.25
N GLN A 11 3.74 -6.32 4.01
CA GLN A 11 2.99 -5.53 4.98
C GLN A 11 1.99 -4.59 4.30
N ILE A 12 2.42 -3.86 3.27
CA ILE A 12 1.53 -2.99 2.48
C ILE A 12 0.43 -3.83 1.80
N ALA A 13 0.78 -4.97 1.21
CA ALA A 13 -0.18 -5.86 0.58
C ALA A 13 -1.23 -6.38 1.58
N GLN A 14 -0.83 -6.71 2.81
CA GLN A 14 -1.76 -7.10 3.86
C GLN A 14 -2.72 -5.96 4.22
N ILE A 15 -2.22 -4.73 4.39
CA ILE A 15 -3.06 -3.56 4.68
C ILE A 15 -4.08 -3.33 3.56
N ILE A 16 -3.66 -3.48 2.31
CA ILE A 16 -4.55 -3.31 1.15
C ILE A 16 -5.63 -4.41 1.15
N ALA A 17 -5.25 -5.67 1.34
CA ALA A 17 -6.19 -6.79 1.39
C ALA A 17 -7.20 -6.68 2.55
N ASP A 18 -6.75 -6.26 3.74
CA ASP A 18 -7.60 -6.07 4.91
C ASP A 18 -8.67 -4.99 4.67
N ASN A 19 -8.37 -3.98 3.84
CA ASN A 19 -9.32 -2.91 3.49
C ASN A 19 -10.26 -3.27 2.34
N LEU A 20 -9.87 -4.20 1.47
CA LEU A 20 -10.66 -4.66 0.31
C LEU A 20 -11.57 -5.85 0.63
N GLU A 21 -11.44 -6.47 1.81
CA GLU A 21 -12.26 -7.59 2.27
C GLU A 21 -12.30 -8.78 1.29
N GLY A 22 -11.25 -8.97 0.48
CA GLY A 22 -11.16 -10.00 -0.57
C GLY A 22 -9.96 -10.93 -0.38
N GLU A 23 -10.21 -12.23 -0.21
CA GLU A 23 -9.13 -13.24 -0.12
C GLU A 23 -8.28 -13.32 -1.41
N GLU A 24 -8.90 -13.06 -2.58
CA GLU A 24 -8.22 -13.04 -3.89
C GLU A 24 -7.26 -11.84 -4.06
N THR A 25 -7.43 -10.77 -3.28
CA THR A 25 -6.62 -9.54 -3.40
C THR A 25 -5.14 -9.80 -3.09
N LEU A 26 -4.83 -10.67 -2.13
CA LEU A 26 -3.44 -11.00 -1.81
C LEU A 26 -2.74 -11.80 -2.92
N GLU A 27 -3.49 -12.62 -3.65
CA GLU A 27 -2.94 -13.37 -4.78
C GLU A 27 -2.71 -12.45 -5.97
N GLN A 28 -3.66 -11.56 -6.27
CA GLN A 28 -3.53 -10.53 -7.31
C GLN A 28 -2.33 -9.60 -7.06
N LEU A 29 -2.13 -9.14 -5.82
CA LEU A 29 -1.00 -8.28 -5.44
C LEU A 29 0.38 -8.98 -5.46
N LYS A 30 0.41 -10.32 -5.48
CA LYS A 30 1.66 -11.08 -5.66
C LYS A 30 2.08 -11.16 -7.12
N GLU A 31 1.11 -11.21 -8.03
CA GLU A 31 1.36 -11.39 -9.47
C GLU A 31 1.33 -10.07 -10.24
N ASN A 32 0.65 -9.05 -9.72
CA ASN A 32 0.52 -7.74 -10.34
C ASN A 32 0.92 -6.61 -9.38
N ASP A 33 1.66 -5.65 -9.92
CA ASP A 33 2.04 -4.41 -9.23
C ASP A 33 1.07 -3.26 -9.50
N ASP A 34 0.15 -3.41 -10.46
CA ASP A 34 -0.82 -2.39 -10.81
C ASP A 34 -1.97 -2.35 -9.79
N LEU A 35 -2.03 -1.29 -8.99
CA LEU A 35 -3.09 -1.07 -8.01
C LEU A 35 -4.37 -0.50 -8.66
N THR A 36 -4.31 -0.05 -9.91
CA THR A 36 -5.48 0.46 -10.64
C THR A 36 -6.42 -0.65 -11.08
N GLU A 37 -5.92 -1.89 -11.18
CA GLU A 37 -6.75 -3.07 -11.42
C GLU A 37 -7.58 -3.46 -10.19
N LEU A 38 -7.19 -2.98 -9.01
CA LEU A 38 -8.01 -3.11 -7.81
C LEU A 38 -9.09 -2.02 -7.83
N GLU A 39 -10.32 -2.36 -7.45
CA GLU A 39 -11.46 -1.42 -7.35
C GLU A 39 -11.31 -0.45 -6.14
N ILE A 40 -10.11 0.12 -5.96
CA ILE A 40 -9.79 1.08 -4.91
C ILE A 40 -10.43 2.42 -5.26
N ASN A 41 -11.49 2.76 -4.53
CA ASN A 41 -12.07 4.09 -4.56
C ASN A 41 -11.33 5.05 -3.60
N SER A 42 -11.64 6.34 -3.69
CA SER A 42 -11.00 7.38 -2.88
C SER A 42 -11.13 7.16 -1.36
N ILE A 43 -12.21 6.56 -0.88
CA ILE A 43 -12.41 6.29 0.55
C ILE A 43 -11.51 5.12 0.99
N LEU A 44 -11.45 4.05 0.21
CA LEU A 44 -10.56 2.91 0.47
C LEU A 44 -9.09 3.32 0.44
N PHE A 45 -8.72 4.15 -0.54
CA PHE A 45 -7.37 4.70 -0.63
C PHE A 45 -6.96 5.43 0.66
N ILE A 46 -7.80 6.34 1.17
CA ILE A 46 -7.50 7.05 2.43
C ILE A 46 -7.37 6.09 3.61
N LYS A 47 -8.20 5.04 3.70
CA LYS A 47 -8.08 4.03 4.76
C LYS A 47 -6.76 3.24 4.67
N ILE A 48 -6.33 2.89 3.46
CA ILE A 48 -5.05 2.21 3.22
C ILE A 48 -3.89 3.10 3.67
N ILE A 49 -3.90 4.39 3.30
CA ILE A 49 -2.87 5.36 3.72
C ILE A 49 -2.80 5.44 5.25
N ILE A 50 -3.93 5.63 5.93
CA ILE A 50 -3.98 5.66 7.39
C ILE A 50 -3.46 4.34 8.00
N GLY A 51 -3.77 3.20 7.37
CA GLY A 51 -3.22 1.90 7.77
C GLY A 51 -1.70 1.84 7.70
N ILE A 52 -1.12 2.36 6.62
CA ILE A 52 0.33 2.43 6.41
C ILE A 52 0.98 3.38 7.41
N GLU A 53 0.44 4.59 7.60
CA GLU A 53 0.92 5.56 8.59
C GLU A 53 1.00 4.96 9.98
N ASN A 54 -0.06 4.27 10.42
CA ASN A 54 -0.09 3.62 11.73
C ASN A 54 0.89 2.44 11.83
N GLN A 55 1.05 1.65 10.76
CA GLN A 55 1.92 0.48 10.74
C GLN A 55 3.41 0.86 10.78
N PHE A 56 3.79 1.90 10.03
CA PHE A 56 5.18 2.32 9.86
C PHE A 56 5.54 3.54 10.72
N ASN A 57 4.56 4.13 11.42
CA ASN A 57 4.70 5.36 12.21
C ASN A 57 5.29 6.52 11.38
N ILE A 58 4.72 6.72 10.18
CA ILE A 58 5.06 7.78 9.23
C ILE A 58 3.85 8.68 8.97
N GLU A 59 4.06 9.81 8.29
CA GLU A 59 3.00 10.74 7.87
C GLU A 59 3.10 10.98 6.35
N PHE A 60 1.99 10.80 5.65
CA PHE A 60 1.89 11.11 4.22
C PHE A 60 1.63 12.60 4.04
N ASP A 61 2.30 13.20 3.06
CA ASP A 61 2.04 14.60 2.73
C ASP A 61 0.67 14.74 2.06
N ASP A 62 -0.06 15.84 2.29
CA ASP A 62 -1.35 16.10 1.65
C ASP A 62 -1.28 16.01 0.11
N GLU A 63 -0.14 16.40 -0.47
CA GLU A 63 0.11 16.31 -1.90
C GLU A 63 0.25 14.86 -2.40
N ALA A 64 0.60 13.92 -1.51
CA ALA A 64 0.65 12.49 -1.80
C ALA A 64 -0.73 11.85 -1.71
N LEU A 65 -1.74 12.46 -1.06
CA LEU A 65 -3.10 11.91 -0.93
C LEU A 65 -3.91 11.90 -2.25
N ASP A 66 -3.26 12.15 -3.38
CA ASP A 66 -3.84 11.97 -4.70
C ASP A 66 -3.71 10.49 -5.13
N TYR A 67 -4.85 9.78 -5.13
CA TYR A 67 -4.92 8.37 -5.53
C TYR A 67 -4.35 8.12 -6.93
N SER A 68 -4.34 9.12 -7.82
CA SER A 68 -3.77 8.99 -9.16
C SER A 68 -2.24 8.88 -9.18
N LYS A 69 -1.56 9.20 -8.07
CA LYS A 69 -0.10 9.08 -7.93
C LYS A 69 0.33 7.66 -7.54
N PHE A 70 -0.55 6.89 -6.91
CA PHE A 70 -0.27 5.54 -6.42
C PHE A 70 -0.94 4.48 -7.29
N VAL A 71 -0.54 4.48 -8.55
CA VAL A 71 -0.96 3.48 -9.55
C VAL A 71 -0.23 2.14 -9.40
N SER A 72 0.93 2.10 -8.73
CA SER A 72 1.69 0.86 -8.54
C SER A 72 2.12 0.60 -7.11
N MET A 73 2.18 -0.68 -6.75
CA MET A 73 2.73 -1.19 -5.49
C MET A 73 4.18 -0.74 -5.30
N GLU A 74 4.98 -0.71 -6.37
CA GLU A 74 6.36 -0.24 -6.33
C GLU A 74 6.47 1.23 -5.90
N ASN A 75 5.64 2.12 -6.46
CA ASN A 75 5.64 3.54 -6.10
C ASN A 75 5.26 3.75 -4.63
N LEU A 76 4.30 2.97 -4.13
CA LEU A 76 3.86 3.03 -2.74
C LEU A 76 4.97 2.53 -1.80
N ILE A 77 5.63 1.41 -2.13
CA ILE A 77 6.78 0.91 -1.37
C ILE A 77 7.90 1.94 -1.35
N TYR A 78 8.25 2.51 -2.50
CA TYR A 78 9.32 3.51 -2.61
C TYR A 78 9.02 4.72 -1.73
N TYR A 79 7.79 5.25 -1.79
CA TYR A 79 7.39 6.39 -0.95
C TYR A 79 7.48 6.07 0.55
N VAL A 80 6.99 4.90 0.97
CA VAL A 80 7.07 4.46 2.37
C VAL A 80 8.53 4.30 2.80
N GLN A 81 9.39 3.76 1.93
CA GLN A 81 10.82 3.62 2.19
C GLN A 81 11.53 4.97 2.33
N GLU A 82 11.15 6.00 1.58
CA GLU A 82 11.73 7.34 1.72
C GLU A 82 11.33 8.05 3.03
N LYS A 83 10.20 7.64 3.63
CA LYS A 83 9.67 8.20 4.88
C LYS A 83 10.13 7.47 6.15
N LEU A 84 10.72 6.28 6.02
CA LEU A 84 11.27 5.46 7.11
C LEU A 84 12.69 5.89 7.52
#